data_AF-A0A438E8E6-F1
#
_entry.id   AF-A0A438E8E6-F1
#
_cell.length_a   1.000
_cell.length_b   1.000
_cell.length_c   1.000
_cell.angle_alpha   90.00
_cell.angle_beta   90.00
_cell.angle_gamma   90.00
#
_symmetry.space_group_name_H-M   'P 1'
#
loop_
_entity.id
_entity.type
_entity.pdbx_description
1 polymer ?
#
loop_
_entity_poly.entity_id
_entity_poly.type
_entity_poly.pdbx_seq_one_letter_code
_entity_poly.pdbx_strand_id
1 'polypeptide(L)'
;MTRMFQPEPWGHKGHLTAMSDVYSFGVVLLKLLTGRRSMDKTRPNREKNLAEWARPQLNDSRKLTRIMDPRVEGQYSEAGAQKAAALAY
;
A
#
# COMPACT_ATOMS: atom_id res chain seq x y z
N MET A 1 43.29 3.42 34.16
CA MET A 1 41.85 3.10 34.18
C MET A 1 41.12 4.17 33.39
N THR A 2 40.97 4.01 32.07
CA THR A 2 40.20 4.96 31.24
C THR A 2 39.23 4.15 30.43
N ARG A 3 38.03 3.95 30.99
CA ARG A 3 36.97 3.17 30.35
C ARG A 3 36.47 3.96 29.16
N MET A 4 36.71 3.40 27.97
CA MET A 4 36.21 3.88 26.70
C MET A 4 34.68 4.04 26.77
N PHE A 5 34.18 5.22 26.41
CA PHE A 5 32.78 5.44 26.12
C PHE A 5 32.41 4.57 24.91
N GLN A 6 31.80 3.41 25.15
CA GLN A 6 31.13 2.65 24.10
C GLN A 6 29.85 3.41 23.73
N PRO A 7 29.67 3.85 22.47
CA PRO A 7 28.39 4.38 22.04
C PRO A 7 27.36 3.24 21.98
N GLU A 8 26.23 3.43 22.67
CA GLU A 8 25.08 2.54 22.69
C GLU A 8 24.55 2.26 21.26
N PRO A 9 24.13 1.02 20.91
CA PRO A 9 23.79 0.62 19.54
C PRO A 9 22.42 1.13 19.04
N TRP A 10 21.81 2.13 19.68
CA TRP A 10 20.52 2.70 19.23
C TRP A 10 20.69 3.76 18.13
N GLY A 11 21.72 3.61 17.29
CA GLY A 11 21.89 4.38 16.07
C GLY A 11 21.24 3.64 14.91
N HIS A 12 20.11 4.17 14.42
CA HIS A 12 19.46 3.84 13.14
C HIS A 12 18.44 2.67 13.13
N LYS A 13 17.39 2.77 13.96
CA LYS A 13 16.04 2.27 13.57
C LYS A 13 15.18 3.38 12.94
N GLY A 14 15.79 4.35 12.25
CA GLY A 14 15.09 5.47 11.62
C GLY A 14 14.66 5.22 10.16
N HIS A 15 15.22 4.19 9.50
CA HIS A 15 14.86 3.86 8.10
C HIS A 15 13.60 2.99 7.98
N LEU A 16 13.09 2.45 9.10
CA LEU A 16 11.93 1.55 9.10
C LEU A 16 10.59 2.29 9.11
N THR A 17 10.54 3.53 9.61
CA THR A 17 9.29 4.32 9.73
C THR A 17 8.83 4.89 8.40
N ALA A 18 9.71 5.57 7.66
CA ALA A 18 9.33 6.19 6.38
C ALA A 18 8.82 5.16 5.34
N MET A 19 9.49 4.01 5.24
CA MET A 19 9.07 2.93 4.33
C MET A 19 7.74 2.30 4.77
N SER A 20 7.51 2.19 6.08
CA SER A 20 6.24 1.68 6.63
C SER A 20 5.08 2.66 6.42
N ASP A 21 5.34 3.97 6.51
CA ASP A 21 4.33 5.01 6.28
C ASP A 21 3.92 5.07 4.80
N VAL A 22 4.87 4.94 3.87
CA VAL A 22 4.60 4.86 2.42
C VAL A 22 3.75 3.63 2.10
N TYR A 23 4.12 2.46 2.62
CA TYR A 23 3.34 1.23 2.42
C TYR A 23 1.93 1.36 2.99
N SER A 24 1.79 1.94 4.19
CA SER A 24 0.50 2.16 4.84
C SER A 24 -0.37 3.13 4.05
N PHE A 25 0.21 4.20 3.52
CA PHE A 25 -0.48 5.14 2.65
C PHE A 25 -0.94 4.48 1.35
N GLY A 26 -0.10 3.65 0.72
CA GLY A 26 -0.47 2.87 -0.47
C GLY A 26 -1.67 1.95 -0.22
N VAL A 27 -1.69 1.24 0.92
CA VAL A 27 -2.82 0.39 1.32
C VAL A 27 -4.10 1.21 1.55
N VAL A 28 -3.99 2.40 2.12
CA VAL A 28 -5.12 3.32 2.32
C VAL A 28 -5.63 3.83 0.97
N LEU A 29 -4.73 4.19 0.05
CA LEU A 29 -5.09 4.65 -1.30
C LEU A 29 -5.82 3.54 -2.06
N LEU A 30 -5.34 2.30 -1.98
CA LEU A 30 -6.02 1.14 -2.56
C LEU A 30 -7.41 0.92 -1.96
N LYS A 31 -7.57 1.11 -0.65
CA LYS A 31 -8.87 1.00 0.02
C LYS A 31 -9.85 2.07 -0.46
N LEU A 32 -9.37 3.30 -0.70
CA LEU A 32 -10.17 4.39 -1.25
C LEU A 32 -10.54 4.14 -2.71
N LEU A 33 -9.61 3.66 -3.53
CA LEU A 33 -9.84 3.39 -4.95
C LEU A 33 -10.79 2.21 -5.18
N THR A 34 -10.63 1.13 -4.40
CA THR A 34 -11.38 -0.12 -4.61
C THR A 34 -12.63 -0.24 -3.76
N GLY A 35 -12.78 0.59 -2.71
CA GLY A 35 -13.87 0.49 -1.75
C GLY A 35 -13.82 -0.79 -0.89
N ARG A 36 -12.76 -1.60 -0.99
CA ARG A 36 -12.60 -2.88 -0.28
C ARG A 36 -11.84 -2.71 1.03
N ARG A 37 -12.15 -3.52 2.03
CA ARG A 37 -11.39 -3.53 3.29
C ARG A 37 -9.95 -3.99 3.05
N SER A 38 -8.98 -3.28 3.64
CA SER A 38 -7.54 -3.60 3.54
C SER A 38 -7.18 -4.99 4.05
N MET A 39 -8.00 -5.53 4.96
CA MET A 39 -7.77 -6.81 5.60
C MET A 39 -9.10 -7.55 5.75
N ASP A 40 -9.24 -8.65 5.01
CA ASP A 40 -10.39 -9.54 5.12
C ASP A 40 -9.92 -10.87 5.72
N LYS A 41 -10.16 -11.05 7.03
CA LYS A 41 -9.66 -12.21 7.81
C LYS A 41 -10.31 -13.53 7.40
N THR A 42 -11.38 -13.48 6.60
CA THR A 42 -12.17 -14.62 6.14
C THR A 42 -11.64 -15.26 4.86
N ARG A 43 -10.68 -14.61 4.17
CA ARG A 43 -10.15 -15.04 2.86
C ARG A 43 -8.77 -15.74 2.98
N PRO A 44 -8.39 -16.58 2.00
CA PRO A 44 -7.10 -17.27 1.99
C PRO A 44 -5.91 -16.29 2.02
N ASN A 45 -4.79 -16.71 2.61
CA ASN A 45 -3.68 -15.86 3.05
C ASN A 45 -3.10 -14.88 1.99
N ARG A 46 -3.23 -15.20 0.69
CA ARG A 46 -2.82 -14.34 -0.43
C ARG A 46 -3.78 -13.20 -0.75
N GLU A 47 -5.06 -13.33 -0.41
CA GLU A 47 -6.09 -12.28 -0.59
C GLU A 47 -6.36 -11.50 0.71
N LYS A 48 -5.76 -11.90 1.83
CA LYS A 48 -5.93 -11.19 3.11
C LYS A 48 -5.36 -9.78 3.07
N ASN A 49 -4.30 -9.57 2.28
CA ASN A 49 -3.65 -8.27 2.13
C ASN A 49 -4.12 -7.63 0.81
N LEU A 50 -4.82 -6.51 0.93
CA LEU A 50 -5.29 -5.75 -0.23
C LEU A 50 -4.15 -5.35 -1.17
N ALA A 51 -2.96 -5.00 -0.64
CA ALA A 51 -1.79 -4.67 -1.44
C ALA A 51 -1.29 -5.85 -2.30
N GLU A 52 -1.17 -7.04 -1.72
CA GLU A 52 -0.72 -8.24 -2.44
C GLU A 52 -1.74 -8.66 -3.51
N TRP A 53 -3.03 -8.53 -3.22
CA TRP A 53 -4.09 -8.76 -4.21
C TRP A 53 -4.12 -7.69 -5.32
N ALA A 54 -3.86 -6.42 -4.96
CA ALA A 54 -3.89 -5.31 -5.90
C ALA A 54 -2.69 -5.30 -6.84
N ARG A 55 -1.50 -5.77 -6.41
CA ARG A 55 -0.27 -5.82 -7.23
C ARG A 55 -0.49 -6.22 -8.70
N PRO A 56 -1.10 -7.37 -9.04
CA PRO A 56 -1.33 -7.76 -10.43
C PRO A 56 -2.40 -6.91 -11.14
N GLN A 57 -3.24 -6.19 -10.41
CA GLN A 57 -4.29 -5.31 -10.94
C GLN A 57 -3.76 -3.90 -11.23
N LEU A 58 -2.83 -3.39 -10.41
CA LEU A 58 -2.19 -2.08 -10.60
C LEU A 58 -1.28 -2.06 -11.83
N ASN A 59 -0.73 -3.22 -12.21
CA ASN A 59 0.13 -3.35 -13.38
C ASN A 59 -0.64 -3.35 -14.72
N ASP A 60 -1.97 -3.47 -14.69
CA ASP A 60 -2.79 -3.53 -15.90
C ASP A 60 -3.97 -2.56 -15.78
N SER A 61 -3.97 -1.50 -16.59
CA SER A 61 -4.99 -0.45 -16.54
C SER A 61 -6.42 -0.99 -16.72
N ARG A 62 -6.60 -2.04 -17.55
CA ARG A 62 -7.93 -2.67 -17.73
C ARG A 62 -8.39 -3.45 -16.51
N LYS A 63 -7.45 -4.00 -15.74
CA LYS A 63 -7.77 -4.67 -14.47
C LYS A 63 -8.01 -3.67 -13.37
N LEU A 64 -7.24 -2.57 -13.37
CA LEU A 64 -7.42 -1.46 -12.45
C LEU A 64 -8.86 -0.92 -12.51
N THR A 65 -9.36 -0.55 -13.70
CA THR A 65 -10.73 -0.04 -13.86
C THR A 65 -11.81 -1.01 -13.37
N ARG A 66 -11.54 -2.32 -13.46
CA ARG A 66 -12.43 -3.39 -12.99
C ARG A 66 -12.43 -3.57 -11.47
N ILE A 67 -11.37 -3.16 -10.78
CA ILE A 67 -11.30 -3.23 -9.30
C ILE A 67 -11.68 -1.93 -8.61
N MET A 68 -11.89 -0.86 -9.37
CA MET A 68 -12.36 0.42 -8.84
C MET A 68 -13.71 0.27 -8.17
N ASP A 69 -13.95 1.08 -7.15
CA ASP A 69 -15.18 1.05 -6.37
C ASP A 69 -16.39 1.27 -7.29
N PRO A 70 -17.32 0.29 -7.37
CA PRO A 70 -18.52 0.40 -8.20
C PRO A 70 -19.37 1.63 -7.87
N ARG A 71 -19.28 2.14 -6.64
CA ARG A 71 -20.02 3.33 -6.18
C ARG A 71 -19.51 4.64 -6.78
N VAL A 72 -18.30 4.63 -7.34
CA VAL A 72 -17.75 5.78 -8.07
C VAL A 72 -18.29 5.80 -9.51
N GLU A 73 -19.00 4.75 -9.96
CA GLU A 73 -19.79 4.70 -11.20
C GLU A 73 -19.03 5.19 -12.45
N GLY A 74 -17.73 4.92 -12.50
CA GLY A 74 -16.88 5.38 -13.62
C GLY A 74 -16.60 6.89 -13.64
N GLN A 75 -17.00 7.65 -12.62
CA GLN A 75 -16.67 9.07 -12.43
C GLN A 75 -15.25 9.29 -11.94
N TYR A 76 -14.29 8.58 -12.52
CA TYR A 76 -12.87 8.74 -12.25
C TYR A 76 -12.12 8.77 -13.58
N SER A 77 -11.09 9.59 -13.66
CA SER A 77 -10.20 9.56 -14.83
C SER A 77 -9.36 8.28 -14.76
N GLU A 78 -9.36 7.47 -15.82
CA GLU A 78 -8.50 6.29 -15.93
C GLU A 78 -7.02 6.65 -15.71
N ALA A 79 -6.58 7.78 -16.26
CA ALA A 79 -5.22 8.29 -16.05
C ALA A 79 -4.96 8.69 -14.59
N GLY A 80 -5.97 9.22 -13.90
CA GLY A 80 -5.88 9.55 -12.47
C GLY A 80 -5.82 8.30 -11.60
N ALA A 81 -6.65 7.30 -11.89
CA ALA A 81 -6.62 6.01 -11.22
C ALA A 81 -5.28 5.30 -11.44
N GLN A 82 -4.74 5.32 -12.66
CA GLN A 82 -3.45 4.73 -12.98
C GLN A 82 -2.29 5.43 -12.26
N LYS A 83 -2.31 6.76 -12.15
CA LYS A 83 -1.34 7.51 -11.34
C LYS A 83 -1.45 7.17 -9.86
N ALA A 84 -2.66 7.10 -9.32
CA ALA A 84 -2.89 6.71 -7.93
C ALA A 84 -2.42 5.27 -7.66
N ALA A 85 -2.66 4.36 -8.60
CA ALA A 85 -2.15 3.00 -8.55
C ALA A 85 -0.61 2.93 -8.56
N ALA A 86 0.03 3.77 -9.38
CA ALA A 86 1.49 3.88 -9.43
C ALA A 86 2.09 4.50 -8.15
N LEU A 87 1.35 5.35 -7.44
CA LEU A 87 1.78 5.92 -6.14
C LEU A 87 1.61 4.94 -4.97
N ALA A 88 0.76 3.92 -5.13
CA ALA A 88 0.59 2.87 -4.13
C ALA A 88 1.68 1.79 -4.20
N TYR A 89 2.63 1.89 -5.14
CA TYR A 89 3.70 0.92 -5.41
C TYR A 89 5.09 1.54 -5.30
#